data_AF-A0A6C1BVF5-F1
#
_entry.id   AF-A0A6C1BVF5-F1
#
_cell.length_a   1.000
_cell.length_b   1.000
_cell.length_c   1.000
_cell.angle_alpha   90.00
_cell.angle_beta   90.00
_cell.angle_gamma   90.00
#
_symmetry.space_group_name_H-M   'P 1'
#
loop_
_entity.id
_entity.type
_entity.pdbx_description
1 polymer ?
#
loop_
_entity_poly.entity_id
_entity_poly.type
_entity_poly.pdbx_seq_one_letter_code
_entity_poly.pdbx_strand_id
1 'polypeptide(L)'
;MEVLKEKEEVLDLTGLMCPLPVVMTSEKMRKLKEGQKLIVISTDPGFERDILSWCGQTGNELVSLKKEDGKVVAVLRKGSQAIEPSLWYWVKFHSLGVKLHVRHILMSLNPFIKKPDHFITFTAISEGTRAEKFLGGRAKLIPIPDEIDPRCGVVLAVHGYKEAKEIYDQLQKEGFGVEAIYKKEGKKYRRVYP
;
A
#
# COMPACT_ATOMS: atom_id res chain seq x y z
N MET A 1 -16.47 -40.94 17.14
CA MET A 1 -15.41 -40.17 16.44
C MET A 1 -15.79 -38.70 16.52
N GLU A 2 -15.23 -37.98 17.49
CA GLU A 2 -15.33 -36.52 17.51
C GLU A 2 -14.51 -35.97 16.36
N VAL A 3 -15.17 -35.31 15.41
CA VAL A 3 -14.53 -34.51 14.39
C VAL A 3 -13.83 -33.37 15.12
N LEU A 4 -12.49 -33.44 15.21
CA LEU A 4 -11.66 -32.35 15.73
C LEU A 4 -12.00 -31.09 14.93
N LYS A 5 -12.75 -30.19 15.57
CA LYS A 5 -13.09 -28.88 15.02
C LYS A 5 -11.78 -28.09 14.94
N GLU A 6 -11.16 -28.04 13.76
CA GLU A 6 -9.93 -27.26 13.56
C GLU A 6 -10.17 -25.83 14.06
N LYS A 7 -9.35 -25.41 15.02
CA LYS A 7 -9.43 -24.08 15.62
C LYS A 7 -8.99 -23.08 14.55
N GLU A 8 -9.93 -22.30 14.01
CA GLU A 8 -9.63 -21.24 13.05
C GLU A 8 -8.75 -20.18 13.74
N GLU A 9 -7.56 -19.91 13.18
CA GLU A 9 -6.67 -18.90 13.74
C GLU A 9 -7.19 -17.50 13.41
N VAL A 10 -7.14 -16.58 14.37
CA VAL A 10 -7.59 -15.19 14.19
C VAL A 10 -6.38 -14.26 14.26
N LEU A 11 -6.32 -13.34 13.31
CA LEU A 11 -5.31 -12.28 13.20
C LEU A 11 -6.02 -10.93 13.16
N ASP A 12 -6.00 -10.21 14.28
CA ASP A 12 -6.54 -8.85 14.38
C ASP A 12 -5.47 -7.82 14.00
N LEU A 13 -5.73 -7.06 12.95
CA LEU A 13 -4.87 -6.02 12.37
C LEU A 13 -5.60 -4.66 12.37
N THR A 14 -6.57 -4.48 13.26
CA THR A 14 -7.23 -3.20 13.48
C THR A 14 -6.21 -2.11 13.84
N GLY A 15 -6.44 -0.90 13.33
CA GLY A 15 -5.53 0.25 13.51
C GLY A 15 -4.27 0.22 12.63
N LEU A 16 -3.98 -0.89 11.94
CA LEU A 16 -2.91 -0.93 10.94
C LEU A 16 -3.44 -0.50 9.57
N MET A 17 -2.59 0.18 8.81
CA MET A 17 -2.91 0.72 7.48
C MET A 17 -1.99 0.12 6.42
N CYS A 18 -2.40 0.20 5.15
CA CYS A 18 -1.63 -0.30 4.02
C CYS A 18 -0.15 0.17 4.07
N PRO A 19 0.84 -0.73 3.88
CA PRO A 19 0.72 -2.12 3.41
C PRO A 19 0.68 -3.18 4.52
N LEU A 20 0.66 -2.79 5.80
CA LEU A 20 0.93 -3.70 6.92
C LEU A 20 -0.08 -4.86 7.05
N PRO A 21 -1.41 -4.67 6.88
CA PRO A 21 -2.37 -5.76 7.02
C PRO A 21 -2.07 -6.96 6.11
N VAL A 22 -1.75 -6.72 4.83
CA VAL A 22 -1.42 -7.79 3.88
C VAL A 22 -0.06 -8.42 4.17
N VAL A 23 0.93 -7.62 4.58
CA VAL A 23 2.26 -8.14 4.97
C VAL A 23 2.13 -9.12 6.13
N MET A 24 1.46 -8.73 7.21
CA MET A 24 1.28 -9.57 8.39
C MET A 24 0.41 -10.80 8.10
N THR A 25 -0.62 -10.64 7.25
CA THR A 25 -1.42 -11.75 6.75
C THR A 25 -0.56 -12.77 6.02
N SER A 26 0.31 -12.31 5.12
CA SER A 26 1.21 -13.18 4.36
C SER A 26 2.21 -13.92 5.26
N GLU A 27 2.74 -13.26 6.29
CA GLU A 27 3.63 -13.89 7.26
C GLU A 27 2.94 -14.95 8.11
N LYS A 28 1.68 -14.68 8.50
CA LYS A 28 0.89 -15.62 9.27
C LYS A 28 0.49 -16.82 8.42
N MET A 29 0.01 -16.60 7.19
CA MET A 29 -0.40 -17.65 6.26
C MET A 29 0.76 -18.60 5.90
N ARG A 30 2.00 -18.11 5.82
CA ARG A 30 3.20 -18.95 5.59
C ARG A 30 3.41 -20.02 6.67
N LYS A 31 2.95 -19.76 7.90
CA LYS A 31 3.11 -20.70 9.03
C LYS A 31 2.01 -21.77 9.07
N LEU A 32 0.98 -21.63 8.24
CA LEU A 32 -0.14 -22.56 8.17
C LEU A 32 0.13 -23.70 7.19
N LYS A 33 -0.44 -24.86 7.50
CA LYS A 33 -0.47 -26.01 6.59
C LYS A 33 -1.53 -25.81 5.52
N GLU A 34 -1.37 -26.48 4.39
CA GLU A 34 -2.38 -26.54 3.34
C GLU A 34 -3.77 -26.88 3.90
N GLY A 35 -4.79 -26.20 3.41
CA GLY A 35 -6.18 -26.41 3.83
C GLY A 35 -6.58 -25.70 5.14
N GLN A 36 -5.61 -25.29 5.97
CA GLN A 36 -5.89 -24.54 7.19
C GLN A 36 -6.39 -23.13 6.87
N LYS A 37 -7.20 -22.59 7.80
CA LYS A 37 -7.82 -21.29 7.66
C LYS A 37 -7.24 -20.23 8.59
N LEU A 38 -7.24 -18.99 8.10
CA LEU A 38 -6.91 -17.78 8.85
C LEU A 38 -8.05 -16.77 8.72
N ILE A 39 -8.57 -16.31 9.85
CA ILE A 39 -9.48 -15.16 9.92
C ILE A 39 -8.65 -13.91 10.13
N VAL A 40 -8.79 -12.93 9.25
CA VAL A 40 -8.09 -11.64 9.34
C VAL A 40 -9.12 -10.53 9.52
N ILE A 41 -8.88 -9.66 10.49
CA ILE A 41 -9.71 -8.49 10.78
C ILE A 41 -8.88 -7.24 10.51
N SER A 42 -9.37 -6.32 9.69
CA SER A 42 -8.69 -5.05 9.43
C SER A 42 -9.68 -3.89 9.36
N THR A 43 -9.22 -2.71 9.78
CA THR A 43 -9.93 -1.42 9.61
C THR A 43 -9.32 -0.59 8.49
N ASP A 44 -8.31 -1.10 7.79
CA ASP A 44 -7.70 -0.41 6.65
C ASP A 44 -8.71 -0.35 5.49
N PRO A 45 -9.01 0.85 4.95
CA PRO A 45 -9.99 1.00 3.87
C PRO A 45 -9.54 0.33 2.57
N GLY A 46 -8.23 0.12 2.38
CA GLY A 46 -7.65 -0.57 1.23
C GLY A 46 -7.68 -2.11 1.34
N PHE A 47 -7.91 -2.66 2.54
CA PHE A 47 -7.65 -4.07 2.82
C PHE A 47 -8.46 -5.04 1.97
N GLU A 48 -9.74 -4.76 1.70
CA GLU A 48 -10.59 -5.61 0.86
C GLU A 48 -9.96 -5.82 -0.53
N ARG A 49 -9.57 -4.74 -1.19
CA ARG A 49 -9.01 -4.81 -2.54
C ARG A 49 -7.64 -5.49 -2.49
N ASP A 50 -6.83 -5.13 -1.50
CA ASP A 50 -5.46 -5.61 -1.40
C ASP A 50 -5.42 -7.11 -1.06
N ILE A 51 -6.34 -7.61 -0.20
CA ILE A 51 -6.42 -9.03 0.13
C ILE A 51 -6.96 -9.87 -1.04
N LEU A 52 -7.93 -9.36 -1.80
CA LEU A 52 -8.41 -9.98 -3.03
C LEU A 52 -7.27 -10.16 -4.05
N SER A 53 -6.51 -9.08 -4.29
CA SER A 53 -5.35 -9.12 -5.18
C SER A 53 -4.28 -10.08 -4.67
N TRP A 54 -4.02 -10.07 -3.37
CA TRP A 54 -3.01 -10.95 -2.76
C TRP A 54 -3.39 -12.43 -2.88
N CYS A 55 -4.66 -12.79 -2.68
CA CYS A 55 -5.15 -14.15 -2.92
C CYS A 55 -4.92 -14.59 -4.37
N GLY A 56 -5.30 -13.74 -5.34
CA GLY A 56 -5.12 -14.04 -6.76
C GLY A 56 -3.65 -14.20 -7.18
N GLN A 57 -2.75 -13.44 -6.56
CA GLN A 57 -1.30 -13.52 -6.84
C GLN A 57 -0.61 -14.69 -6.14
N THR A 58 -1.06 -15.07 -4.95
CA THR A 58 -0.37 -16.08 -4.15
C THR A 58 -0.98 -17.47 -4.32
N GLY A 59 -2.17 -17.61 -4.89
CA GLY A 59 -2.86 -18.89 -4.97
C GLY A 59 -3.49 -19.34 -3.64
N ASN A 60 -3.52 -18.46 -2.63
CA ASN A 60 -4.32 -18.68 -1.42
C ASN A 60 -5.79 -18.35 -1.72
N GLU A 61 -6.70 -19.07 -1.07
CA GLU A 61 -8.13 -18.95 -1.32
C GLU A 61 -8.76 -17.93 -0.36
N LEU A 62 -9.56 -17.01 -0.90
CA LEU A 62 -10.47 -16.18 -0.11
C LEU A 62 -11.80 -16.92 0.05
N VAL A 63 -12.03 -17.50 1.23
CA VAL A 63 -13.21 -18.31 1.53
C VAL A 63 -14.44 -17.43 1.77
N SER A 64 -14.25 -16.31 2.48
CA SER A 64 -15.32 -15.33 2.66
C SER A 64 -14.73 -13.96 2.99
N LEU A 65 -15.50 -12.91 2.67
CA LEU A 65 -15.18 -11.54 2.98
C LEU A 65 -16.45 -10.83 3.44
N LYS A 66 -16.39 -10.17 4.59
CA LYS A 66 -17.51 -9.41 5.14
C LYS A 66 -17.07 -8.02 5.56
N LYS A 67 -17.97 -7.06 5.44
CA LYS A 67 -17.83 -5.71 5.97
C LYS A 67 -18.87 -5.48 7.05
N GLU A 68 -18.43 -5.30 8.28
CA GLU A 68 -19.30 -5.11 9.45
C GLU A 68 -18.63 -4.09 10.37
N ASP A 69 -19.39 -3.10 10.86
CA ASP A 69 -18.94 -2.08 11.83
C ASP A 69 -17.62 -1.37 11.50
N GLY A 70 -17.43 -1.00 10.23
CA GLY A 70 -16.21 -0.33 9.75
C GLY A 70 -14.98 -1.23 9.69
N LYS A 71 -15.16 -2.55 9.82
CA LYS A 71 -14.12 -3.56 9.71
C LYS A 71 -14.35 -4.43 8.49
N VAL A 72 -13.26 -4.91 7.91
CA VAL A 72 -13.25 -5.99 6.92
C VAL A 72 -12.79 -7.26 7.65
N VAL A 73 -13.61 -8.30 7.57
CA VAL A 73 -13.30 -9.65 8.08
C VAL A 73 -13.13 -10.58 6.89
N ALA A 74 -11.91 -11.06 6.68
CA ALA A 74 -11.55 -12.00 5.63
C ALA A 74 -11.28 -13.39 6.21
N VAL A 75 -11.90 -14.43 5.67
CA VAL A 75 -11.54 -15.81 5.97
C VAL A 75 -10.76 -16.35 4.79
N LEU A 76 -9.51 -16.73 5.04
CA LEU A 76 -8.56 -17.20 4.05
C LEU A 76 -8.26 -18.66 4.28
N ARG A 77 -7.95 -19.42 3.22
CA ARG A 77 -7.45 -20.78 3.31
C ARG A 77 -6.10 -20.90 2.59
N LYS A 78 -5.15 -21.58 3.22
CA LYS A 78 -3.83 -21.87 2.63
C LYS A 78 -4.02 -22.76 1.40
N GLY A 79 -3.63 -22.24 0.24
CA GLY A 79 -3.66 -22.98 -1.01
C GLY A 79 -2.56 -24.04 -1.10
N SER A 80 -2.83 -25.10 -1.84
CA SER A 80 -1.89 -26.20 -2.11
C SER A 80 -0.71 -25.78 -2.99
N GLN A 81 -0.95 -24.83 -3.89
CA GLN A 81 0.04 -24.25 -4.79
C GLN A 81 0.43 -22.84 -4.36
N ALA A 82 0.32 -22.52 -3.06
CA ALA A 82 0.57 -21.18 -2.57
C ALA A 82 2.01 -20.74 -2.89
N ILE A 83 2.16 -19.71 -3.72
CA ILE A 83 3.45 -19.16 -4.11
C ILE A 83 3.92 -18.19 -3.02
N GLU A 84 5.10 -18.45 -2.48
CA GLU A 84 5.72 -17.57 -1.49
C GLU A 84 6.66 -16.56 -2.16
N PRO A 85 6.74 -15.32 -1.64
CA PRO A 85 7.68 -14.35 -2.15
C PRO A 85 9.11 -14.86 -2.00
N SER A 86 9.88 -14.84 -3.08
CA SER A 86 11.28 -15.25 -3.05
C SER A 86 12.13 -14.29 -2.21
N LEU A 87 13.32 -14.73 -1.78
CA LEU A 87 14.28 -13.87 -1.10
C LEU A 87 14.60 -12.60 -1.92
N TRP A 88 14.71 -12.74 -3.24
CA TRP A 88 14.94 -11.63 -4.16
C TRP A 88 13.81 -10.59 -4.15
N TYR A 89 12.56 -11.01 -3.97
CA TYR A 89 11.45 -10.09 -3.78
C TYR A 89 11.67 -9.23 -2.54
N TRP A 90 12.00 -9.85 -1.41
CA TRP A 90 12.25 -9.14 -0.17
C TRP A 90 13.44 -8.18 -0.26
N VAL A 91 14.53 -8.59 -0.92
CA VAL A 91 15.68 -7.71 -1.18
C VAL A 91 15.24 -6.47 -1.97
N LYS A 92 14.46 -6.65 -3.05
CA LYS A 92 13.94 -5.54 -3.86
C LYS A 92 13.00 -4.63 -3.06
N PHE A 93 12.12 -5.20 -2.24
CA PHE A 93 11.18 -4.46 -1.42
C PHE A 93 11.90 -3.55 -0.40
N HIS A 94 12.84 -4.11 0.37
CA HIS A 94 13.61 -3.33 1.34
C HIS A 94 14.50 -2.29 0.64
N SER A 95 15.13 -2.64 -0.48
CA SER A 95 15.93 -1.71 -1.29
C SER A 95 15.09 -0.52 -1.78
N LEU A 96 13.84 -0.77 -2.20
CA LEU A 96 12.91 0.30 -2.56
C LEU A 96 12.65 1.22 -1.38
N GLY A 97 12.35 0.68 -0.19
CA GLY A 97 12.16 1.47 1.02
C GLY A 97 13.37 2.37 1.32
N VAL A 98 14.57 1.79 1.40
CA VAL A 98 15.82 2.54 1.64
C VAL A 98 16.01 3.65 0.60
N LYS A 99 15.82 3.34 -0.69
CA LYS A 99 15.93 4.30 -1.78
C LYS A 99 14.97 5.48 -1.61
N LEU A 100 13.72 5.23 -1.23
CA LEU A 100 12.71 6.27 -1.03
C LEU A 100 13.09 7.20 0.14
N HIS A 101 13.51 6.65 1.28
CA HIS A 101 13.93 7.46 2.44
C HIS A 101 15.20 8.26 2.16
N VAL A 102 16.23 7.66 1.55
CA VAL A 102 17.46 8.38 1.15
C VAL A 102 17.13 9.54 0.22
N ARG A 103 16.28 9.31 -0.78
CA ARG A 103 15.83 10.35 -1.71
C ARG A 103 15.12 11.49 -0.98
N HIS A 104 14.21 11.19 -0.05
CA HIS A 104 13.51 12.20 0.74
C HIS A 104 14.48 13.06 1.56
N ILE A 105 15.48 12.44 2.19
CA ILE A 105 16.52 13.14 2.95
C ILE A 105 17.35 14.06 2.04
N LEU A 106 17.86 13.53 0.93
CA LEU A 106 18.66 14.30 -0.04
C LEU A 106 17.86 15.51 -0.59
N MET A 107 16.59 15.31 -0.91
CA MET A 107 15.72 16.39 -1.38
C MET A 107 15.47 17.45 -0.30
N SER A 108 15.41 17.06 0.97
CA SER A 108 15.16 17.99 2.08
C SER A 108 16.38 18.86 2.42
N LEU A 109 17.58 18.30 2.24
CA LEU A 109 18.86 18.95 2.55
C LEU A 109 19.42 19.78 1.41
N ASN A 110 19.12 19.45 0.14
CA ASN A 110 19.72 20.13 -1.00
C ASN A 110 19.15 21.57 -1.18
N PRO A 111 19.96 22.63 -0.98
CA PRO A 111 19.49 24.01 -1.07
C PRO A 111 19.32 24.49 -2.53
N PHE A 112 19.86 23.77 -3.50
CA PHE A 112 19.86 24.15 -4.91
C PHE A 112 18.62 23.66 -5.68
N ILE A 113 17.77 22.86 -5.04
CA ILE A 113 16.56 22.30 -5.65
C ILE A 113 15.34 23.03 -5.10
N LYS A 114 14.41 23.37 -6.01
CA LYS A 114 13.10 23.88 -5.63
C LYS A 114 12.34 22.79 -4.87
N LYS A 115 12.09 23.01 -3.57
CA LYS A 115 11.47 21.99 -2.71
C LYS A 115 10.05 21.68 -3.18
N PRO A 116 9.64 20.40 -3.23
CA PRO A 116 8.27 20.05 -3.53
C PRO A 116 7.34 20.55 -2.42
N ASP A 117 6.18 21.03 -2.82
CA ASP A 117 5.14 21.55 -1.94
C ASP A 117 3.77 20.92 -2.24
N HIS A 118 3.68 20.07 -3.28
CA HIS A 118 2.49 19.31 -3.64
C HIS A 118 2.80 17.82 -3.75
N PHE A 119 1.88 17.00 -3.26
CA PHE A 119 2.08 15.56 -3.11
C PHE A 119 0.87 14.82 -3.64
N ILE A 120 1.09 13.97 -4.64
CA ILE A 120 0.04 13.15 -5.25
C ILE A 120 0.04 11.79 -4.56
N THR A 121 -1.11 11.41 -4.02
CA THR A 121 -1.34 10.13 -3.34
C THR A 121 -1.90 9.09 -4.30
N PHE A 122 -1.71 7.82 -3.94
CA PHE A 122 -2.06 6.68 -4.78
C PHE A 122 -2.77 5.61 -3.99
N THR A 123 -3.61 4.86 -4.67
CA THR A 123 -4.32 3.73 -4.09
C THR A 123 -3.41 2.57 -3.71
N ALA A 124 -2.19 2.49 -4.25
CA ALA A 124 -1.22 1.43 -3.97
C ALA A 124 0.23 1.91 -4.18
N ILE A 125 1.20 1.28 -3.50
CA ILE A 125 2.64 1.52 -3.74
C ILE A 125 3.05 1.20 -5.18
N SER A 126 2.45 0.16 -5.76
CA SER A 126 2.66 -0.25 -7.16
C SER A 126 2.26 0.85 -8.15
N GLU A 127 1.13 1.52 -7.90
CA GLU A 127 0.64 2.63 -8.72
C GLU A 127 1.63 3.81 -8.71
N GLY A 128 2.08 4.23 -7.52
CA GLY A 128 3.09 5.29 -7.39
C GLY A 128 4.41 4.93 -8.08
N THR A 129 4.85 3.67 -7.97
CA THR A 129 6.09 3.19 -8.61
C THR A 129 5.97 3.14 -10.13
N ARG A 130 4.82 2.70 -10.66
CA ARG A 130 4.52 2.70 -12.10
C ARG A 130 4.45 4.13 -12.62
N ALA A 131 3.82 5.04 -11.86
CA ALA A 131 3.66 6.44 -12.22
C ALA A 131 5.00 7.18 -12.29
N GLU A 132 5.91 6.99 -11.31
CA GLU A 132 7.25 7.59 -11.36
C GLU A 132 8.01 7.20 -12.63
N LYS A 133 7.94 5.92 -13.02
CA LYS A 133 8.59 5.43 -14.25
C LYS A 133 7.96 6.03 -15.50
N PHE A 134 6.63 6.05 -15.56
CA PHE A 134 5.88 6.61 -16.68
C PHE A 134 6.19 8.09 -16.91
N LEU A 135 6.32 8.86 -15.84
CA LEU A 135 6.56 10.31 -15.90
C LEU A 135 8.00 10.71 -16.28
N GLY A 136 8.92 9.76 -16.44
CA GLY A 136 10.28 10.04 -16.90
C GLY A 136 11.07 11.02 -16.02
N GLY A 137 10.74 11.11 -14.73
CA GLY A 137 11.44 11.98 -13.77
C GLY A 137 10.83 13.37 -13.53
N ARG A 138 9.69 13.71 -14.16
CA ARG A 138 8.92 14.95 -13.88
C ARG A 138 8.46 15.06 -12.41
N ALA A 139 8.26 13.92 -11.77
CA ALA A 139 7.97 13.82 -10.34
C ALA A 139 8.90 12.79 -9.70
N LYS A 140 9.06 12.89 -8.37
CA LYS A 140 9.87 11.96 -7.59
C LYS A 140 9.00 11.23 -6.58
N LEU A 141 9.08 9.90 -6.56
CA LEU A 141 8.42 9.09 -5.56
C LEU A 141 9.20 9.18 -4.25
N ILE A 142 8.50 9.45 -3.16
CA ILE A 142 9.04 9.50 -1.80
C ILE A 142 8.09 8.75 -0.84
N PRO A 143 8.51 8.43 0.39
CA PRO A 143 7.61 7.93 1.41
C PRO A 143 6.50 8.96 1.70
N ILE A 144 5.32 8.48 2.06
CA ILE A 144 4.25 9.35 2.54
C ILE A 144 4.70 10.08 3.81
N PRO A 145 4.53 11.42 3.91
CA PRO A 145 4.73 12.15 5.16
C PRO A 145 3.71 11.73 6.22
N ASP A 146 4.13 11.69 7.49
CA ASP A 146 3.32 11.22 8.63
C ASP A 146 1.99 12.00 8.80
N GLU A 147 1.93 13.25 8.36
CA GLU A 147 0.75 14.10 8.50
C GLU A 147 -0.24 14.00 7.33
N ILE A 148 0.09 13.23 6.29
CA ILE A 148 -0.89 12.81 5.29
C ILE A 148 -1.50 11.51 5.79
N ASP A 149 -2.83 11.51 5.93
CA ASP A 149 -3.61 10.32 6.31
C ASP A 149 -3.10 9.07 5.56
N PRO A 150 -2.71 7.99 6.27
CA PRO A 150 -2.09 6.82 5.67
C PRO A 150 -3.04 6.14 4.69
N ARG A 151 -2.99 6.52 3.41
CA ARG A 151 -3.69 5.79 2.34
C ARG A 151 -2.79 4.75 1.71
N CYS A 152 -1.55 5.12 1.37
CA CYS A 152 -0.50 4.23 0.89
C CYS A 152 0.87 4.82 1.19
N GLY A 153 1.86 3.94 1.44
CA GLY A 153 3.21 4.31 1.93
C GLY A 153 4.06 5.21 1.02
N VAL A 154 3.55 5.73 -0.10
CA VAL A 154 4.29 6.57 -1.06
C VAL A 154 3.46 7.70 -1.65
N VAL A 155 4.13 8.77 -2.04
CA VAL A 155 3.56 9.90 -2.78
C VAL A 155 4.51 10.37 -3.89
N LEU A 156 3.96 10.93 -4.97
CA LEU A 156 4.76 11.70 -5.92
C LEU A 156 4.90 13.13 -5.41
N ALA A 157 6.14 13.54 -5.16
CA ALA A 157 6.49 14.90 -4.79
C ALA A 157 6.68 15.77 -6.05
N VAL A 158 5.95 16.87 -6.10
CA VAL A 158 5.89 17.82 -7.22
C VAL A 158 5.99 19.24 -6.66
N HIS A 159 6.58 20.15 -7.44
CA HIS A 159 6.59 21.56 -7.10
C HIS A 159 5.50 22.33 -7.86
N GLY A 160 4.63 23.02 -7.12
CA GLY A 160 3.55 23.84 -7.64
C GLY A 160 2.27 23.08 -7.96
N TYR A 161 1.13 23.73 -7.70
CA TYR A 161 -0.20 23.14 -7.90
C TYR A 161 -0.50 22.82 -9.35
N LYS A 162 -0.10 23.71 -10.29
CA LYS A 162 -0.38 23.54 -11.72
C LYS A 162 0.25 22.26 -12.28
N GLU A 163 1.54 22.04 -12.03
CA GLU A 163 2.23 20.82 -12.45
C GLU A 163 1.64 19.58 -11.76
N ALA A 164 1.34 19.67 -10.46
CA ALA A 164 0.72 18.56 -9.74
C ALA A 164 -0.64 18.15 -10.33
N LYS A 165 -1.45 19.14 -10.73
CA LYS A 165 -2.75 18.93 -11.37
C LYS A 165 -2.62 18.32 -12.76
N GLU A 166 -1.71 18.83 -13.58
CA GLU A 166 -1.44 18.29 -14.91
C GLU A 166 -0.96 16.83 -14.85
N ILE A 167 -0.05 16.53 -13.92
CA ILE A 167 0.40 15.16 -13.67
C ILE A 167 -0.75 14.27 -13.19
N TYR A 168 -1.54 14.75 -12.22
CA TYR A 168 -2.69 14.00 -11.71
C TYR A 168 -3.65 13.63 -12.84
N ASP A 169 -4.05 14.60 -13.66
CA ASP A 169 -5.04 14.39 -14.73
C ASP A 169 -4.50 13.46 -15.81
N GLN A 170 -3.22 13.59 -16.14
CA GLN A 170 -2.55 12.69 -17.06
C GLN A 170 -2.55 11.25 -16.52
N LEU A 171 -2.13 11.05 -15.27
CA LEU A 171 -2.11 9.73 -14.65
C LEU A 171 -3.51 9.12 -14.55
N GLN A 172 -4.51 9.91 -14.17
CA GLN A 172 -5.89 9.45 -14.11
C GLN A 172 -6.41 9.00 -15.49
N LYS A 173 -6.14 9.79 -16.54
CA LYS A 173 -6.52 9.46 -17.92
C LYS A 173 -5.87 8.16 -18.42
N GLU A 174 -4.63 7.91 -18.00
CA GLU A 174 -3.87 6.70 -18.34
C GLU A 174 -4.21 5.51 -17.41
N GLY A 175 -5.25 5.62 -16.58
CA GLY A 175 -5.75 4.54 -15.75
C GLY A 175 -4.87 4.24 -14.53
N PHE A 176 -4.16 5.23 -14.00
CA PHE A 176 -3.46 5.10 -12.73
C PHE A 176 -4.41 5.39 -11.56
N GLY A 177 -4.21 4.66 -10.46
CA GLY A 177 -4.96 4.83 -9.21
C GLY A 177 -4.47 6.03 -8.40
N VAL A 178 -4.61 7.25 -8.93
CA VAL A 178 -4.38 8.50 -8.17
C VAL A 178 -5.56 8.81 -7.24
N GLU A 179 -5.28 9.38 -6.07
CA GLU A 179 -6.30 9.53 -5.01
C GLU A 179 -6.57 10.94 -4.52
N ALA A 180 -5.58 11.82 -4.55
CA ALA A 180 -5.68 13.19 -4.09
C ALA A 180 -4.36 13.93 -4.30
N ILE A 181 -4.45 15.27 -4.30
CA ILE A 181 -3.29 16.15 -4.17
C ILE A 181 -3.33 16.84 -2.81
N TYR A 182 -2.20 16.81 -2.11
CA TYR A 182 -1.98 17.52 -0.86
C TYR A 182 -0.97 18.62 -1.04
N LYS A 183 -1.21 19.78 -0.43
CA LYS A 183 -0.27 20.90 -0.35
C LYS A 183 0.37 20.94 1.02
N LYS A 184 1.68 21.12 1.08
CA LYS A 184 2.42 21.35 2.32
C LYS A 184 2.26 22.80 2.78
N GLU A 185 1.82 22.98 4.02
CA GLU A 185 1.63 24.28 4.69
C GLU A 185 2.35 24.24 6.04
N GLY A 186 3.62 24.68 6.04
CA GLY A 186 4.52 24.55 7.18
C GLY A 186 4.81 23.08 7.49
N LYS A 187 4.33 22.60 8.64
CA LYS A 187 4.43 21.20 9.09
C LYS A 187 3.20 20.36 8.75
N LYS A 188 2.14 20.96 8.22
CA LYS A 188 0.88 20.27 7.91
C LYS A 188 0.74 20.05 6.42
N TYR A 189 -0.16 19.14 6.07
CA TYR A 189 -0.55 18.89 4.69
C TYR A 189 -2.07 19.05 4.57
N ARG A 190 -2.49 19.86 3.60
CA ARG A 190 -3.90 20.11 3.34
C ARG A 190 -4.28 19.50 2.00
N ARG A 191 -5.35 18.70 1.97
CA ARG A 191 -5.91 18.20 0.70
C ARG A 191 -6.42 19.37 -0.12
N VAL A 192 -5.92 19.52 -1.34
CA VAL A 192 -6.26 20.61 -2.27
C VAL A 192 -6.93 20.12 -3.55
N TYR A 193 -6.86 18.82 -3.84
CA TYR A 193 -7.53 18.22 -4.99
C TYR A 193 -8.07 16.83 -4.65
N PRO A 194 -9.27 16.47 -5.16
CA PRO A 194 -9.86 15.15 -5.00
C PRO A 194 -9.01 14.01 -5.52
#